data_AF-A0A1R1DD84-F1
#
_entry.id   AF-A0A1R1DD84-F1
#
_cell.length_a   1.000
_cell.length_b   1.000
_cell.length_c   1.000
_cell.angle_alpha   90.00
_cell.angle_beta   90.00
_cell.angle_gamma   90.00
#
_symmetry.space_group_name_H-M   'P 1'
#
loop_
_entity.id
_entity.type
_entity.pdbx_description
1 polymer ?
#
loop_
_entity_poly.entity_id
_entity_poly.type
_entity_poly.pdbx_seq_one_letter_code
_entity_poly.pdbx_strand_id
1 'polypeptide(L)'
;MTAGTLLKHCRKKAGISQVKLARLMNRTQSSISKLEKDQNPVDVATFRDWTKITNQMEAGIAFLYGVDPASILQTVLQISGAA
;
A
#
# COMPACT_ATOMS: atom_id res chain seq x y z
N MET A 1 -12.85 2.70 2.12
CA MET A 1 -11.46 2.77 2.61
C MET A 1 -10.76 3.92 1.90
N THR A 2 -9.99 4.77 2.59
CA THR A 2 -9.18 5.84 1.98
C THR A 2 -7.76 5.36 1.69
N ALA A 3 -7.00 6.11 0.88
CA ALA A 3 -5.60 5.80 0.60
C ALA A 3 -4.74 5.81 1.88
N GLY A 4 -4.90 6.81 2.74
CA GLY A 4 -4.20 6.89 4.03
C GLY A 4 -4.52 5.71 4.94
N THR A 5 -5.78 5.31 5.02
CA THR A 5 -6.21 4.14 5.82
C THR A 5 -5.63 2.83 5.28
N LEU A 6 -5.58 2.65 3.95
CA LEU A 6 -4.92 1.49 3.33
C LEU A 6 -3.43 1.45 3.66
N LEU A 7 -2.73 2.56 3.50
CA LEU A 7 -1.28 2.63 3.72
C LEU A 7 -0.90 2.39 5.19
N LYS A 8 -1.74 2.85 6.12
CA LYS A 8 -1.66 2.49 7.54
C LYS A 8 -1.81 1.00 7.76
N HIS A 9 -2.78 0.36 7.09
CA HIS A 9 -2.96 -1.09 7.16
C HIS A 9 -1.73 -1.82 6.62
N CYS A 10 -1.21 -1.41 5.46
CA CYS A 10 0.00 -1.98 4.85
C CYS A 10 1.20 -1.90 5.79
N ARG A 11 1.42 -0.74 6.43
CA ARG A 11 2.50 -0.55 7.41
C ARG A 11 2.36 -1.50 8.60
N LYS A 12 1.14 -1.61 9.16
CA LYS A 12 0.87 -2.51 10.29
C LYS A 12 1.11 -3.97 9.92
N LYS A 13 0.69 -4.39 8.73
CA LYS A 13 0.90 -5.75 8.21
C LYS A 13 2.38 -6.07 7.99
N ALA A 14 3.18 -5.07 7.61
CA ALA A 14 4.64 -5.18 7.54
C ALA A 14 5.34 -5.17 8.91
N GLY A 15 4.61 -4.98 10.03
CA GLY A 15 5.18 -5.03 11.38
C GLY A 15 6.13 -3.88 11.73
N ILE A 16 6.08 -2.75 10.99
CA ILE A 16 7.00 -1.62 11.22
C ILE A 16 6.30 -0.42 11.86
N SER A 17 7.02 0.32 12.70
CA SER A 17 6.51 1.57 13.31
C SER A 17 6.47 2.72 12.31
N GLN A 18 5.71 3.77 12.62
CA GLN A 18 5.70 5.00 11.79
C GLN A 18 7.10 5.65 11.73
N VAL A 19 7.88 5.59 12.82
CA VAL A 19 9.26 6.10 12.85
C VAL A 19 10.16 5.30 11.92
N LYS A 20 10.05 3.97 11.91
CA LYS A 20 10.84 3.11 11.01
C LYS A 20 10.48 3.39 9.56
N LEU A 21 9.20 3.48 9.23
CA LEU A 21 8.76 3.82 7.88
C LEU A 21 9.23 5.21 7.45
N ALA A 22 9.14 6.20 8.35
CA ALA A 22 9.62 7.56 8.10
C ALA A 22 11.10 7.58 7.68
N ARG A 23 11.95 6.81 8.37
CA ARG A 23 13.37 6.65 8.00
C ARG A 23 13.54 6.02 6.61
N LEU A 24 12.77 4.97 6.30
CA LEU A 24 12.84 4.29 5.00
C LEU A 24 12.35 5.16 3.84
N MET A 25 11.41 6.06 4.09
CA MET A 25 10.85 6.97 3.10
C MET A 25 11.55 8.33 3.05
N ASN A 26 12.61 8.54 3.85
CA ASN A 26 13.26 9.84 4.01
C ASN A 26 12.27 10.98 4.36
N ARG A 27 11.38 10.72 5.32
CA ARG A 27 10.33 11.64 5.81
C ARG A 27 10.36 11.73 7.33
N THR A 28 9.59 12.65 7.89
CA THR A 28 9.34 12.72 9.34
C THR A 28 8.22 11.78 9.76
N GLN A 29 8.22 11.32 11.03
CA GLN A 29 7.11 10.52 11.56
C GLN A 29 5.78 11.29 11.53
N SER A 30 5.81 12.61 11.74
CA SER A 30 4.61 13.46 11.63
C SER A 30 4.06 13.50 10.21
N SER A 31 4.91 13.50 9.18
CA SER A 31 4.49 13.36 7.79
C SER A 31 3.79 12.02 7.54
N ILE A 32 4.36 10.90 8.03
CA ILE A 32 3.71 9.58 7.97
C ILE A 32 2.35 9.59 8.66
N SER A 33 2.26 10.18 9.86
CA SER A 33 1.00 10.27 10.62
C SER A 33 -0.08 11.07 9.88
N LYS A 34 0.28 12.18 9.23
CA LYS A 34 -0.65 12.99 8.41
C LYS A 34 -1.14 12.22 7.18
N LEU A 35 -0.25 11.50 6.50
CA LEU A 35 -0.60 10.66 5.35
C LEU A 35 -1.54 9.51 5.77
N GLU A 36 -1.26 8.83 6.89
CA GLU A 36 -2.11 7.74 7.41
C GLU A 36 -3.50 8.20 7.90
N LYS A 37 -3.67 9.51 8.14
CA LYS A 37 -4.93 10.13 8.57
C LYS A 37 -5.63 10.89 7.44
N ASP A 38 -5.11 10.80 6.22
CA ASP A 38 -5.59 11.55 5.05
C ASP A 38 -5.61 13.08 5.27
N GLN A 39 -4.79 13.60 6.20
CA GLN A 39 -4.62 15.03 6.42
C GLN A 39 -3.74 15.68 5.35
N ASN A 40 -2.88 14.88 4.73
CA ASN A 40 -2.11 15.24 3.55
C ASN A 40 -2.46 14.25 2.43
N PRO A 41 -2.69 14.71 1.19
CA PRO A 41 -2.92 13.81 0.07
C PRO A 41 -1.65 12.99 -0.21
N VAL A 42 -1.87 11.73 -0.60
CA VAL A 42 -0.80 10.81 -1.00
C VAL A 42 -0.64 10.89 -2.52
N ASP A 43 0.51 11.34 -2.99
CA ASP A 43 0.85 11.28 -4.41
C ASP A 43 1.19 9.85 -4.87
N VAL A 44 1.13 9.60 -6.17
CA VAL A 44 1.33 8.26 -6.76
C VAL A 44 2.72 7.69 -6.45
N ALA A 45 3.75 8.52 -6.43
CA ALA A 45 5.12 8.07 -6.13
C ALA A 45 5.24 7.58 -4.68
N THR A 46 4.72 8.37 -3.74
CA THR A 46 4.64 8.05 -2.33
C THR A 46 3.83 6.79 -2.10
N PHE A 47 2.69 6.64 -2.78
CA PHE A 47 1.86 5.44 -2.71
C PHE A 47 2.62 4.19 -3.13
N ARG A 48 3.25 4.22 -4.32
CA ARG A 48 4.04 3.11 -4.87
C ARG A 48 5.21 2.75 -3.96
N ASP A 49 5.97 3.74 -3.49
CA ASP A 49 7.16 3.49 -2.68
C ASP A 49 6.75 2.91 -1.32
N TRP A 50 5.62 3.36 -0.76
CA TRP A 50 5.07 2.83 0.48
C TRP A 50 4.63 1.37 0.34
N THR A 51 3.87 1.04 -0.70
CA THR A 51 3.43 -0.35 -0.94
C THR A 51 4.62 -1.27 -1.25
N LYS A 52 5.66 -0.76 -1.92
CA LYS A 52 6.92 -1.48 -2.13
C LYS A 52 7.66 -1.74 -0.81
N ILE A 53 7.87 -0.72 0.03
CA ILE A 53 8.58 -0.84 1.32
C ILE A 53 7.85 -1.79 2.28
N THR A 54 6.52 -1.78 2.24
CA THR A 54 5.68 -2.64 3.11
C THR A 54 5.42 -4.02 2.52
N ASN A 55 5.94 -4.33 1.32
CA ASN A 55 5.67 -5.56 0.59
C ASN A 55 4.16 -5.83 0.41
N GLN A 56 3.40 -4.80 0.03
CA GLN A 56 1.95 -4.82 -0.17
C GLN A 56 1.53 -4.24 -1.52
N MET A 57 2.31 -4.48 -2.59
CA MET A 57 1.98 -3.99 -3.92
C MET A 57 0.60 -4.48 -4.39
N GLU A 58 0.28 -5.75 -4.14
CA GLU A 58 -1.02 -6.35 -4.48
C GLU A 58 -2.21 -5.63 -3.83
N ALA A 59 -2.08 -5.26 -2.56
CA ALA A 59 -3.12 -4.50 -1.86
C ALA A 59 -3.27 -3.09 -2.45
N GLY A 60 -2.18 -2.49 -2.92
CA GLY A 60 -2.18 -1.21 -3.62
C GLY A 60 -2.89 -1.29 -4.97
N ILE A 61 -2.59 -2.31 -5.77
CA ILE A 61 -3.22 -2.54 -7.08
C ILE A 61 -4.72 -2.78 -6.90
N ALA A 62 -5.11 -3.67 -6.00
CA ALA A 62 -6.51 -3.95 -5.69
C ALA A 62 -7.29 -2.68 -5.32
N PHE A 63 -6.68 -1.81 -4.49
CA PHE A 63 -7.28 -0.54 -4.13
C PHE A 63 -7.46 0.42 -5.31
N LEU A 64 -6.47 0.54 -6.20
CA LEU A 64 -6.51 1.47 -7.33
C LEU A 64 -7.53 1.04 -8.40
N TYR A 65 -7.63 -0.25 -8.68
CA TYR A 65 -8.53 -0.77 -9.71
C TYR A 65 -9.91 -1.16 -9.17
N GLY A 66 -10.10 -1.14 -7.83
CA GLY A 66 -11.33 -1.61 -7.20
C GLY A 66 -11.56 -3.12 -7.38
N VAL A 67 -10.49 -3.88 -7.62
CA VAL A 67 -10.55 -5.31 -7.94
C VAL A 67 -10.06 -6.11 -6.75
N ASP A 68 -10.67 -7.25 -6.51
CA ASP A 68 -10.16 -8.23 -5.55
C ASP A 68 -8.85 -8.84 -6.10
N PRO A 69 -7.72 -8.84 -5.37
CA PRO A 69 -6.48 -9.47 -5.85
C PRO A 69 -6.67 -10.96 -6.18
N ALA A 70 -7.61 -11.65 -5.53
CA ALA A 70 -7.92 -13.04 -5.82
C ALA A 70 -8.54 -13.23 -7.21
N SER A 71 -9.37 -12.28 -7.68
CA SER A 71 -9.93 -12.37 -9.03
C SER A 71 -8.89 -12.05 -10.11
N ILE A 72 -7.89 -11.22 -9.82
CA ILE A 72 -6.73 -11.03 -10.70
C ILE A 72 -5.91 -12.32 -10.78
N LEU A 73 -5.58 -12.94 -9.65
CA LEU A 73 -4.83 -14.19 -9.63
C LEU A 73 -5.57 -15.29 -10.40
N GLN A 74 -6.89 -15.42 -10.20
CA GLN A 74 -7.71 -16.39 -10.92
C GLN A 74 -7.66 -16.16 -12.43
N THR A 75 -7.72 -14.90 -12.86
CA THR A 75 -7.61 -14.52 -14.28
C THR A 75 -6.24 -14.93 -14.85
N VAL A 76 -5.17 -14.67 -14.11
CA VAL A 76 -3.80 -15.06 -14.52
C VAL A 76 -3.67 -16.58 -14.62
N LEU A 77 -4.22 -17.33 -13.67
CA LEU A 77 -4.21 -18.81 -13.70
C LEU A 77 -4.97 -19.36 -14.91
N GLN A 78 -6.14 -18.78 -15.23
CA GLN A 78 -6.93 -19.16 -16.41
C GLN A 78 -6.20 -18.86 -17.71
N ILE A 79 -5.55 -17.69 -17.84
CA ILE A 79 -4.84 -17.30 -19.06
C ILE A 79 -3.53 -18.10 -19.23
N SER A 80 -2.85 -18.44 -18.13
CA SER A 80 -1.62 -19.24 -18.17
C SER A 80 -1.85 -20.75 -18.37
N GLY A 81 -3.10 -21.22 -18.37
CA GLY A 81 -3.43 -22.64 -18.47
C GLY A 81 -3.06 -23.46 -17.23
N ALA A 82 -2.81 -22.79 -16.10
CA ALA A 82 -2.48 -23.40 -14.81
C ALA A 82 -3.71 -23.61 -13.92
N ALA A 83 -4.91 -23.30 -14.42
CA ALA A 83 -6.20 -23.45 -13.75
C ALA A 83 -6.84 -24.82 -13.98
#